data_AF-A0A519BWT1-F1
#
_entry.id   AF-A0A519BWT1-F1
#
_cell.length_a   1.000
_cell.length_b   1.000
_cell.length_c   1.000
_cell.angle_alpha   90.00
_cell.angle_beta   90.00
_cell.angle_gamma   90.00
#
_symmetry.space_group_name_H-M   'P 1'
#
loop_
_entity.id
_entity.type
_entity.pdbx_description
1 polymer ?
#
loop_
_entity_poly.entity_id
_entity_poly.type
_entity_poly.pdbx_seq_one_letter_code
_entity_poly.pdbx_strand_id
1 'polypeptide(L)'
;DLSRLIQQYTKMIPYDSKPIVGSSAYKHKAGTHLAAVLKNPAAYEPIPPRNVGNRRTIVFGELAGKAGAEYLMSLLSLGKDINDAKNIAKSLKNLRMGDLFEIPLDDTVERKIINEEKKRDSGKK
;
A
#
# COMPACT_ATOMS: atom_id res chain seq x y z
N ASP A 1 11.42 16.35 2.13
CA ASP A 1 12.55 16.74 3.01
C ASP A 1 12.38 18.08 3.70
N LEU A 2 12.04 19.16 2.99
CA LEU A 2 11.83 20.49 3.61
C LEU A 2 10.87 20.46 4.82
N SER A 3 9.72 19.78 4.71
CA SER A 3 8.78 19.66 5.84
C SER A 3 9.39 18.97 7.06
N ARG A 4 10.24 17.95 6.85
CA ARG A 4 10.95 17.26 7.94
C ARG A 4 11.99 18.17 8.58
N LEU A 5 12.70 18.96 7.76
CA LEU A 5 13.66 19.94 8.24
C LEU A 5 12.99 21.00 9.12
N ILE A 6 11.87 21.57 8.66
CA ILE A 6 11.10 22.55 9.44
C ILE A 6 10.62 21.93 10.76
N GLN A 7 10.10 20.71 10.75
CA GLN A 7 9.72 19.98 11.96
C GLN A 7 10.91 19.82 12.92
N GLN A 8 12.11 19.52 12.42
CA GLN A 8 13.31 19.37 13.25
C GLN A 8 13.72 20.66 13.94
N TYR A 9 13.63 21.81 13.26
CA TYR A 9 13.96 23.12 13.82
C TYR A 9 12.87 23.66 14.75
N THR A 10 11.60 23.54 14.36
CA THR A 10 10.47 24.14 15.10
C THR A 10 9.90 23.24 16.19
N LYS A 11 10.22 21.94 16.16
CA LYS A 11 9.59 20.88 16.98
C LYS A 11 8.09 20.74 16.79
N MET A 12 7.51 21.40 15.78
CA MET A 12 6.11 21.24 15.42
C MET A 12 5.95 20.01 14.53
N ILE A 13 5.29 18.98 15.07
CA ILE A 13 4.99 17.74 14.34
C ILE A 13 3.73 17.95 13.51
N PRO A 14 3.78 17.79 12.18
CA PRO A 14 2.57 17.81 11.35
C PRO A 14 1.64 16.67 11.77
N TYR A 15 0.32 16.90 11.71
CA TYR A 15 -0.65 15.82 11.86
C TYR A 15 -0.39 14.69 10.88
N ASP A 16 -0.67 13.45 11.28
CA ASP A 16 -0.48 12.27 10.43
C ASP A 16 -1.28 12.34 9.13
N SER A 17 -2.45 12.98 9.17
CA SER A 17 -3.34 13.21 8.03
C SER A 17 -3.00 14.45 7.20
N LYS A 18 -1.90 15.16 7.53
CA LYS A 18 -1.51 16.37 6.79
C LYS A 18 -1.33 16.01 5.30
N PRO A 19 -1.98 16.71 4.36
CA PRO A 19 -1.81 16.42 2.94
C PRO A 19 -0.34 16.48 2.53
N ILE A 20 0.07 15.58 1.61
CA ILE A 20 1.41 15.48 1.03
C ILE A 20 2.49 14.96 2.00
N VAL A 21 2.59 15.54 3.20
CA VAL A 21 3.72 15.36 4.13
C VAL A 21 3.39 14.54 5.38
N GLY A 22 2.10 14.35 5.68
CA GLY A 22 1.66 13.54 6.81
C GLY A 22 2.07 12.07 6.65
N SER A 23 2.33 11.41 7.77
CA SER A 23 2.75 10.00 7.80
C SER A 23 1.72 9.07 7.13
N SER A 24 0.45 9.44 7.15
CA SER A 24 -0.67 8.66 6.61
C SER A 24 -1.15 9.14 5.24
N ALA A 25 -0.51 10.16 4.65
CA ALA A 25 -0.97 10.80 3.41
C ALA A 25 -1.04 9.85 2.20
N TYR A 26 -0.21 8.81 2.18
CA TYR A 26 -0.16 7.78 1.13
C TYR A 26 -0.24 6.36 1.70
N LYS A 27 -0.92 6.21 2.84
CA LYS A 27 -1.20 4.91 3.45
C LYS A 27 -2.50 4.33 2.87
N HIS A 28 -2.43 3.12 2.36
CA HIS A 28 -3.58 2.39 1.83
C HIS A 28 -3.83 1.14 2.65
N LYS A 29 -5.03 1.01 3.22
CA LYS A 29 -5.41 -0.25 3.86
C LYS A 29 -5.53 -1.35 2.83
N ALA A 30 -5.01 -2.52 3.17
CA ALA A 30 -4.88 -3.67 2.28
C ALA A 30 -6.21 -4.29 1.83
N GLY A 31 -7.34 -3.59 1.86
CA GLY A 31 -8.65 -4.08 1.44
C GLY A 31 -8.97 -3.75 -0.03
N THR A 32 -10.25 -3.47 -0.30
CA THR A 32 -10.73 -3.12 -1.66
C THR A 32 -10.06 -1.88 -2.24
N HIS A 33 -9.68 -0.93 -1.39
CA HIS A 33 -8.97 0.28 -1.82
C HIS A 33 -7.59 -0.03 -2.39
N LEU A 34 -6.87 -0.99 -1.79
CA LEU A 34 -5.59 -1.43 -2.31
C LEU A 34 -5.73 -1.97 -3.74
N ALA A 35 -6.75 -2.79 -4.01
CA ALA A 35 -6.97 -3.32 -5.37
C ALA A 35 -7.20 -2.20 -6.40
N ALA A 36 -7.90 -1.14 -6.02
CA ALA A 36 -8.14 0.00 -6.89
C ALA A 36 -6.87 0.85 -7.09
N VAL A 37 -6.09 1.07 -6.03
CA VAL A 37 -4.78 1.75 -6.09
C VAL A 37 -3.80 0.98 -6.95
N LEU A 38 -3.75 -0.36 -6.82
CA LEU A 38 -2.86 -1.20 -7.62
C LEU A 38 -3.20 -1.10 -9.12
N LYS A 39 -4.50 -1.11 -9.46
CA LYS A 39 -4.99 -1.05 -10.84
C LYS A 39 -4.87 0.34 -11.47
N ASN A 40 -5.22 1.37 -10.72
CA ASN A 40 -5.16 2.76 -11.18
C ASN A 40 -4.84 3.68 -10.00
N PRO A 41 -3.56 3.93 -9.71
CA PRO A 41 -3.15 4.78 -8.60
C PRO A 41 -3.77 6.17 -8.66
N ALA A 42 -3.94 6.75 -9.86
CA ALA A 42 -4.50 8.09 -10.04
C ALA A 42 -5.95 8.25 -9.54
N ALA A 43 -6.68 7.14 -9.36
CA ALA A 43 -8.04 7.17 -8.81
C ALA A 43 -8.06 7.54 -7.31
N TYR A 44 -6.98 7.27 -6.58
CA TYR A 44 -6.87 7.51 -5.14
C TYR A 44 -5.69 8.41 -4.77
N GLU A 45 -4.83 8.72 -5.73
CA GLU A 45 -3.63 9.53 -5.56
C GLU A 45 -3.55 10.59 -6.66
N PRO A 46 -4.18 11.76 -6.45
CA PRO A 46 -4.14 12.86 -7.41
C PRO A 46 -2.72 13.32 -7.73
N ILE A 47 -1.82 13.22 -6.75
CA ILE A 47 -0.39 13.50 -6.89
C ILE A 47 0.35 12.20 -6.57
N PRO A 48 1.15 11.64 -7.49
CA PRO A 48 1.95 10.46 -7.19
C PRO A 48 2.92 10.74 -6.02
N PRO A 49 3.01 9.87 -5.01
CA PRO A 49 3.85 10.10 -3.83
C PRO A 49 5.31 10.40 -4.18
N ARG A 50 5.82 9.75 -5.24
CA ARG A 50 7.19 9.95 -5.73
C ARG A 50 7.47 11.39 -6.17
N ASN A 51 6.47 12.09 -6.71
CA ASN A 51 6.63 13.47 -7.19
C ASN A 51 6.89 14.45 -6.04
N VAL A 52 6.56 14.07 -4.81
CA VAL A 52 6.73 14.89 -3.61
C VAL A 52 7.76 14.30 -2.63
N GLY A 53 8.53 13.30 -3.07
CA GLY A 53 9.52 12.62 -2.23
C GLY A 53 8.91 11.78 -1.10
N ASN A 54 7.67 11.31 -1.29
CA ASN A 54 6.99 10.40 -0.38
C ASN A 54 6.91 8.99 -1.00
N ARG A 55 6.47 7.99 -0.22
CA ARG A 55 6.28 6.60 -0.67
C ARG A 55 4.92 6.06 -0.26
N ARG A 56 4.41 5.11 -1.03
CA ARG A 56 3.21 4.36 -0.66
C ARG A 56 3.54 3.41 0.48
N THR A 57 2.62 3.30 1.41
CA THR A 57 2.69 2.32 2.49
C THR A 57 1.38 1.55 2.53
N ILE A 58 1.46 0.23 2.64
CA ILE A 58 0.29 -0.63 2.71
C ILE A 58 0.11 -1.10 4.14
N VAL A 59 -1.10 -0.93 4.66
CA VAL A 59 -1.46 -1.30 6.03
C VAL A 59 -2.22 -2.63 5.99
N PHE A 60 -1.65 -3.66 6.60
CA PHE A 60 -2.26 -4.98 6.72
C PHE A 60 -2.90 -5.17 8.09
N GLY A 61 -4.04 -5.83 8.11
CA GLY A 61 -4.85 -6.01 9.31
C GLY A 61 -6.11 -6.81 9.01
N GLU A 62 -7.09 -6.71 9.90
CA GLU A 62 -8.35 -7.45 9.80
C GLU A 62 -9.16 -7.18 8.51
N LEU A 63 -8.91 -6.02 7.88
CA LEU A 63 -9.60 -5.56 6.66
C LEU A 63 -8.87 -5.91 5.36
N ALA A 64 -7.78 -6.68 5.40
CA ALA A 64 -7.00 -7.00 4.21
C ALA A 64 -7.82 -7.78 3.14
N GLY A 65 -8.75 -8.62 3.57
CA GLY A 65 -9.52 -9.45 2.64
C GLY A 65 -8.64 -10.28 1.70
N LYS A 66 -9.24 -10.81 0.62
CA LYS A 66 -8.53 -11.73 -0.28
C LYS A 66 -7.42 -11.04 -1.09
N ALA A 67 -7.72 -9.91 -1.72
CA ALA A 67 -6.78 -9.21 -2.59
C ALA A 67 -5.55 -8.69 -1.81
N GLY A 68 -5.75 -8.20 -0.58
CA GLY A 68 -4.67 -7.84 0.32
C GLY A 68 -3.80 -9.05 0.68
N ALA A 69 -4.41 -10.19 1.00
CA ALA A 69 -3.66 -11.41 1.30
C ALA A 69 -2.87 -11.94 0.08
N GLU A 70 -3.46 -11.98 -1.11
CA GLU A 70 -2.76 -12.35 -2.35
C GLU A 70 -1.56 -11.42 -2.60
N TYR A 71 -1.74 -10.13 -2.34
CA TYR A 71 -0.69 -9.14 -2.49
C TYR A 71 0.43 -9.31 -1.45
N LEU A 72 0.08 -9.54 -0.17
CA LEU A 72 1.05 -9.85 0.88
C LEU A 72 1.88 -11.09 0.54
N MET A 73 1.22 -12.15 0.07
CA MET A 73 1.89 -13.38 -0.38
C MET A 73 2.88 -13.07 -1.50
N SER A 74 2.47 -12.27 -2.50
CA SER A 74 3.34 -11.85 -3.59
C SER A 74 4.56 -11.06 -3.11
N LEU A 75 4.40 -10.18 -2.11
CA LEU A 75 5.51 -9.42 -1.52
C LEU A 75 6.50 -10.34 -0.80
N LEU A 76 5.98 -11.34 -0.09
CA LEU A 76 6.78 -12.32 0.65
C LEU A 76 7.32 -13.45 -0.24
N SER A 77 7.12 -13.36 -1.55
CA SER A 77 7.49 -14.41 -2.52
C SER A 77 6.88 -15.78 -2.19
N LEU A 78 5.70 -15.78 -1.56
CA LEU A 78 4.87 -16.96 -1.37
C LEU A 78 4.10 -17.24 -2.68
N GLY A 79 3.88 -18.52 -2.99
CA GLY A 79 3.18 -18.94 -4.21
C GLY A 79 1.78 -18.34 -4.34
N LYS A 80 1.23 -18.29 -5.55
CA LYS A 80 -0.10 -17.71 -5.83
C LYS A 80 -1.23 -18.73 -5.66
N ASP A 81 -1.35 -19.33 -4.47
CA ASP A 81 -2.47 -20.22 -4.12
C ASP A 81 -3.66 -19.42 -3.57
N ILE A 82 -4.83 -19.62 -4.18
CA ILE A 82 -6.09 -18.96 -3.81
C ILE A 82 -6.60 -19.40 -2.43
N ASN A 83 -6.40 -20.67 -2.06
CA ASN A 83 -6.82 -21.21 -0.78
C ASN A 83 -5.96 -20.64 0.35
N ASP A 84 -4.66 -20.52 0.15
CA ASP A 84 -3.76 -19.91 1.11
C ASP A 84 -4.08 -18.43 1.33
N ALA A 85 -4.34 -17.68 0.26
CA ALA A 85 -4.75 -16.28 0.39
C ALA A 85 -6.06 -16.12 1.19
N LYS A 86 -7.04 -17.02 0.98
CA LYS A 86 -8.28 -17.03 1.76
C LYS A 86 -8.02 -17.36 3.23
N ASN A 87 -7.15 -18.34 3.50
CA ASN A 87 -6.79 -18.74 4.86
C ASN A 87 -6.08 -17.60 5.60
N ILE A 88 -5.11 -16.94 4.95
CA ILE A 88 -4.42 -15.77 5.51
C ILE A 88 -5.41 -14.64 5.79
N ALA A 89 -6.28 -14.29 4.84
CA ALA A 89 -7.28 -13.26 5.03
C ALA A 89 -8.23 -13.57 6.20
N LYS A 90 -8.65 -14.83 6.33
CA LYS A 90 -9.50 -15.29 7.44
C LYS A 90 -8.77 -15.22 8.77
N SER A 91 -7.50 -15.65 8.82
CA SER A 91 -6.67 -15.57 10.02
C SER A 91 -6.47 -14.12 10.46
N LEU A 92 -6.11 -13.21 9.54
CA LEU A 92 -5.98 -11.77 9.83
C LEU A 92 -7.29 -11.17 10.38
N LYS A 93 -8.43 -11.54 9.80
CA LYS A 93 -9.74 -11.10 10.29
C LYS A 93 -10.08 -11.66 11.68
N ASN A 94 -9.71 -12.90 11.95
CA ASN A 94 -10.01 -13.57 13.22
C ASN A 94 -9.20 -13.03 14.41
N LEU A 95 -8.05 -12.40 14.15
CA LEU A 95 -7.26 -11.74 15.20
C LEU A 95 -8.03 -10.59 15.86
N ARG A 96 -8.88 -9.87 15.12
CA ARG A 96 -9.67 -8.72 15.61
C ARG A 96 -8.81 -7.65 16.31
N MET A 97 -7.63 -7.40 15.77
CA MET A 97 -6.66 -6.44 16.32
C MET A 97 -6.58 -5.15 15.51
N GLY A 98 -7.47 -4.94 14.53
CA GLY A 98 -7.40 -3.78 13.64
C GLY A 98 -6.21 -3.84 12.68
N ASP A 99 -5.45 -2.75 12.61
CA ASP A 99 -4.24 -2.63 11.80
C ASP A 99 -3.05 -3.28 12.54
N LEU A 100 -2.39 -4.24 11.89
CA LEU A 100 -1.35 -5.07 12.51
C LEU A 100 0.06 -4.62 12.16
N PHE A 101 0.33 -4.39 10.87
CA PHE A 101 1.65 -3.99 10.39
C PHE A 101 1.55 -3.23 9.08
N GLU A 102 2.62 -2.52 8.75
CA GLU A 102 2.72 -1.70 7.56
C GLU A 102 3.95 -2.10 6.74
N ILE A 103 3.80 -2.13 5.42
CA ILE A 103 4.90 -2.37 4.49
C ILE A 103 5.06 -1.15 3.59
N PRO A 104 6.16 -0.39 3.71
CA PRO A 104 6.49 0.65 2.74
C PRO A 104 6.89 -0.02 1.42
N LEU A 105 6.35 0.49 0.31
CA LEU A 105 6.70 0.00 -1.01
C LEU A 105 7.99 0.66 -1.49
N ASP A 106 9.00 -0.17 -1.73
CA ASP A 106 10.22 0.27 -2.38
C ASP A 106 10.01 0.50 -3.88
N ASP A 107 10.92 1.27 -4.48
CA ASP A 107 10.86 1.66 -5.89
C ASP A 107 10.90 0.44 -6.85
N THR A 108 11.47 -0.69 -6.43
CA THR A 108 11.58 -1.90 -7.27
C THR A 108 10.29 -2.71 -7.28
N VAL A 109 9.64 -2.83 -6.13
CA VAL A 109 8.34 -3.47 -5.97
C VAL A 109 7.26 -2.65 -6.66
N GLU A 110 7.29 -1.32 -6.51
CA GLU A 110 6.37 -0.40 -7.19
C GLU A 110 6.48 -0.53 -8.72
N ARG A 111 7.70 -0.59 -9.27
CA ARG A 111 7.92 -0.79 -10.70
C ARG A 111 7.47 -2.17 -11.19
N LYS A 112 7.69 -3.23 -10.40
CA LYS A 112 7.23 -4.59 -10.75
C LYS A 112 5.71 -4.63 -10.88
N ILE A 113 4.98 -3.97 -9.98
CA ILE A 113 3.51 -3.89 -10.03
C ILE A 113 3.05 -3.19 -11.31
N ILE A 114 3.61 -2.00 -11.58
CA ILE A 114 3.27 -1.24 -12.80
C ILE A 114 3.59 -2.04 -14.08
N ASN A 115 4.69 -2.80 -14.09
CA ASN A 115 5.12 -3.56 -15.25
C ASN A 115 4.37 -4.90 -15.44
N GLU A 116 4.02 -5.60 -14.36
CA GLU A 116 3.18 -6.81 -14.42
C GLU A 116 1.77 -6.49 -14.93
N GLU A 117 1.24 -5.30 -14.61
CA GLU A 117 -0.05 -4.86 -15.12
C GLU A 117 -0.02 -4.44 -16.59
N LYS A 118 1.00 -3.70 -17.05
CA LYS A 118 1.16 -3.41 -18.49
C LYS A 118 1.17 -4.69 -19.32
N LYS A 119 1.77 -5.77 -18.82
CA LYS A 119 1.76 -7.10 -19.46
C LYS A 119 0.37 -7.75 -19.50
N ARG A 120 -0.45 -7.57 -18.45
CA ARG A 120 -1.83 -8.09 -18.40
C ARG A 120 -2.78 -7.37 -19.37
N ASP A 121 -2.60 -6.06 -19.56
CA ASP A 121 -3.38 -5.28 -20.53
C ASP A 121 -2.91 -5.50 -21.97
N SER A 122 -1.61 -5.73 -22.21
CA SER A 122 -1.10 -6.07 -23.55
C SER A 122 -1.47 -7.47 -24.02
N GLY A 123 -1.79 -8.41 -23.10
CA GLY A 123 -2.20 -9.78 -23.42
C GLY A 123 -3.70 -9.96 -23.67
N LYS A 124 -4.49 -8.87 -23.60
CA LYS A 124 -5.94 -8.87 -23.88
C LYS A 124 -6.29 -8.26 -25.24
N LYS A 125 -5.31 -8.02 -26.11
CA LYS A 125 -5.51 -7.63 -27.52
C LYS A 125 -5.27 -8.81 -28.44
#